data_AF-A0A925KZM4-F1
#
_entry.id   AF-A0A925KZM4-F1
#
_cell.length_a   1.000
_cell.length_b   1.000
_cell.length_c   1.000
_cell.angle_alpha   90.00
_cell.angle_beta   90.00
_cell.angle_gamma   90.00
#
_symmetry.space_group_name_H-M   'P 1'
#
loop_
_entity.id
_entity.type
_entity.pdbx_description
1 polymer ?
#
loop_
_entity_poly.entity_id
_entity_poly.type
_entity_poly.pdbx_seq_one_letter_code
_entity_poly.pdbx_strand_id
1 'polypeptide(L)'
;TLSLRFTTVEIARPADRKRHAELAALPHTVSLSLIDARELDPPEGLPAAHWRLLTSHAVNSTADAARMIGFYRQRWTIEQVFRTLKSKGFDIEAVRVAESDPFEKLIAAALVAAITVMQLTRERDGTAKRPLEDALDPDDQPLLEKVSASLEGKTLKQKNPHPKGSLAFATWVFARLGGWNGYYGKPGPIVIYNGLIRYQSIRVGFALRDV
;
A
#
# COMPACT_ATOMS: atom_id res chain seq x y z
N THR A 1 -2.00 17.20 17.70
CA THR A 1 -0.91 18.09 17.20
C THR A 1 0.43 17.57 17.70
N LEU A 2 1.52 17.70 16.92
CA LEU A 2 2.86 17.28 17.34
C LEU A 2 3.73 18.50 17.66
N SER A 3 4.47 18.43 18.77
CA SER A 3 5.67 19.26 19.00
C SER A 3 6.84 18.68 18.23
N LEU A 4 7.66 19.54 17.62
CA LEU A 4 8.78 19.15 16.77
C LEU A 4 10.08 19.78 17.25
N ARG A 5 11.12 18.97 17.37
CA ARG A 5 12.51 19.38 17.58
C ARG A 5 13.39 18.66 16.58
N PHE A 6 14.41 19.32 16.07
CA PHE A 6 15.37 18.69 15.18
C PHE A 6 16.77 19.26 15.40
N THR A 7 17.77 18.42 15.15
CA THR A 7 19.19 18.79 15.25
C THR A 7 20.03 17.83 14.42
N THR A 8 21.31 18.14 14.25
CA THR A 8 22.29 17.22 13.66
C THR A 8 22.99 16.45 14.78
N VAL A 9 23.19 15.15 14.56
CA VAL A 9 23.88 14.24 15.48
C VAL A 9 24.95 13.46 14.76
N GLU A 10 26.03 13.13 15.47
CA GLU A 10 27.08 12.23 15.00
C GLU A 10 26.86 10.84 15.59
N ILE A 11 26.75 9.82 14.73
CA ILE A 11 26.66 8.42 15.16
C ILE A 11 28.01 7.75 14.98
N ALA A 12 28.57 7.27 16.09
CA ALA A 12 29.82 6.54 16.07
C ALA A 12 29.66 5.15 15.43
N ARG A 13 30.70 4.71 14.72
CA ARG A 13 30.82 3.34 14.24
C ARG A 13 30.77 2.35 15.42
N PRO A 14 30.03 1.22 15.32
CA PRO A 14 30.00 0.21 16.38
C PRO A 14 31.39 -0.35 16.70
N ALA A 15 31.71 -0.51 17.98
CA ALA A 15 33.01 -1.00 18.45
C ALA A 15 33.20 -2.53 18.28
N ASP A 16 32.12 -3.32 18.40
CA ASP A 16 32.21 -4.78 18.66
C ASP A 16 31.83 -5.70 17.49
N ARG A 17 31.88 -5.23 16.23
CA ARG A 17 31.58 -6.11 15.08
C ARG A 17 32.77 -7.03 14.79
N LYS A 18 32.55 -8.35 14.81
CA LYS A 18 33.55 -9.41 14.54
C LYS A 18 34.19 -9.39 13.13
N ARG A 19 33.84 -8.43 12.25
CA ARG A 19 34.35 -8.31 10.87
C ARG A 19 35.31 -7.12 10.76
N HIS A 20 36.54 -7.32 11.20
CA HIS A 20 37.57 -6.28 11.30
C HIS A 20 37.91 -5.60 9.95
N ALA A 21 37.89 -6.35 8.83
CA ALA A 21 38.23 -5.80 7.52
C ALA A 21 37.16 -4.83 6.98
N GLU A 22 35.87 -5.19 7.06
CA GLU A 22 34.76 -4.31 6.66
C GLU A 22 34.67 -3.08 7.57
N LEU A 23 34.93 -3.24 8.87
CA LEU A 23 34.92 -2.13 9.83
C LEU A 23 36.00 -1.09 9.56
N ALA A 24 37.21 -1.51 9.19
CA ALA A 24 38.33 -0.61 8.93
C ALA A 24 38.06 0.35 7.76
N ALA A 25 37.22 -0.07 6.79
CA ALA A 25 36.83 0.75 5.64
C ALA A 25 35.70 1.76 5.93
N LEU A 26 35.01 1.65 7.08
CA LEU A 26 33.90 2.54 7.44
C LEU A 26 34.40 3.79 8.18
N PRO A 27 33.76 4.96 8.01
CA PRO A 27 34.12 6.18 8.72
C PRO A 27 33.92 6.02 10.24
N HIS A 28 34.67 6.81 11.03
CA HIS A 28 34.59 6.79 12.49
C HIS A 28 33.23 7.26 13.01
N THR A 29 32.64 8.27 12.36
CA THR A 29 31.29 8.76 12.63
C THR A 29 30.52 8.99 11.33
N VAL A 30 29.21 9.03 11.43
CA VAL A 30 28.32 9.50 10.37
C VAL A 30 27.40 10.60 10.91
N SER A 31 27.32 11.70 10.18
CA SER A 31 26.44 12.82 10.49
C SER A 31 25.03 12.55 9.99
N LEU A 32 24.02 12.69 10.85
CA LEU A 32 22.61 12.49 10.52
C LEU A 32 21.75 13.58 11.15
N SER A 33 20.56 13.82 10.60
CA SER A 33 19.55 14.65 11.27
C SER A 33 18.68 13.79 12.19
N LEU A 34 18.51 14.24 13.42
CA LEU A 34 17.58 13.69 14.40
C LEU A 34 16.33 14.57 14.47
N ILE A 35 15.16 13.94 14.39
CA ILE A 35 13.85 14.58 14.63
C ILE A 35 13.21 13.92 15.84
N ASP A 36 12.84 14.72 16.85
CA ASP A 36 12.02 14.31 17.98
C ASP A 36 10.62 14.93 17.81
N ALA A 37 9.62 14.08 17.64
CA ALA A 37 8.24 14.45 17.41
C ALA A 37 7.34 13.85 18.48
N ARG A 38 6.68 14.70 19.28
CA ARG A 38 5.85 14.25 20.41
C ARG A 38 4.46 14.85 20.34
N GLU A 39 3.45 14.00 20.45
CA GLU A 39 2.04 14.37 20.55
C GLU A 39 1.77 15.18 21.82
N LEU A 40 1.12 16.33 21.65
CA LEU A 40 0.86 17.28 22.72
C LEU A 40 -0.40 16.92 23.51
N ASP A 41 -1.48 16.61 22.80
CA ASP A 41 -2.81 16.36 23.37
C ASP A 41 -3.30 14.97 22.96
N PRO A 42 -2.72 13.89 23.54
CA PRO A 42 -3.18 12.54 23.23
C PRO A 42 -4.60 12.31 23.75
N PRO A 43 -5.39 11.43 23.10
CA PRO A 43 -6.70 11.06 23.61
C PRO A 43 -6.62 10.46 25.02
N GLU A 44 -7.67 10.67 25.81
CA GLU A 44 -7.74 10.16 27.18
C GLU A 44 -7.51 8.64 27.22
N GLY A 45 -6.65 8.19 28.13
CA GLY A 45 -6.32 6.78 28.31
C GLY A 45 -5.34 6.20 27.28
N LEU A 46 -4.86 6.98 26.29
CA LEU A 46 -3.87 6.53 25.31
C LEU A 46 -2.50 7.17 25.55
N PRO A 47 -1.39 6.42 25.38
CA PRO A 47 -0.05 6.98 25.45
C PRO A 47 0.20 7.95 24.28
N ALA A 48 0.87 9.07 24.56
CA ALA A 48 1.26 10.03 23.54
C ALA A 48 2.18 9.38 22.49
N ALA A 49 1.88 9.61 21.20
CA ALA A 49 2.81 9.23 20.15
C ALA A 49 4.13 10.01 20.31
N HIS A 50 5.25 9.27 20.37
CA HIS A 50 6.59 9.84 20.45
C HIS A 50 7.51 9.15 19.46
N TRP A 51 7.97 9.89 18.45
CA TRP A 51 8.88 9.40 17.42
C TRP A 51 10.23 10.09 17.51
N ARG A 52 11.30 9.28 17.47
CA ARG A 52 12.68 9.73 17.29
C ARG A 52 13.20 9.15 15.99
N LEU A 53 13.34 10.01 14.99
CA LEU A 53 13.66 9.61 13.62
C LEU A 53 15.06 10.10 13.28
N LEU A 54 15.91 9.17 12.83
CA LEU A 54 17.19 9.49 12.22
C LEU A 54 17.03 9.47 10.70
N THR A 55 17.57 10.47 10.02
CA THR A 55 17.50 10.59 8.57
C THR A 55 18.79 11.14 8.00
N SER A 56 19.15 10.70 6.80
CA SER A 56 20.27 11.24 6.01
C SER A 56 19.87 12.51 5.25
N HIS A 57 18.58 12.84 5.20
CA HIS A 57 18.11 14.11 4.63
C HIS A 57 18.46 15.26 5.58
N ALA A 58 18.92 16.39 5.03
CA ALA A 58 19.10 17.61 5.81
C ALA A 58 17.76 18.13 6.33
N VAL A 59 17.75 18.55 7.61
CA VAL A 59 16.57 19.11 8.28
C VAL A 59 16.95 20.46 8.87
N ASN A 60 16.65 21.53 8.12
CA ASN A 60 17.02 22.90 8.49
C ASN A 60 15.82 23.72 8.95
N SER A 61 14.61 23.18 8.86
CA SER A 61 13.37 23.86 9.18
C SER A 61 12.31 22.91 9.73
N THR A 62 11.29 23.47 10.38
CA THR A 62 10.10 22.71 10.81
C THR A 62 9.35 22.10 9.62
N ALA A 63 9.37 22.75 8.46
CA ALA A 63 8.77 22.22 7.23
C ALA A 63 9.50 20.96 6.74
N ASP A 64 10.83 20.94 6.81
CA ASP A 64 11.62 19.75 6.47
C ASP A 64 11.35 18.61 7.45
N ALA A 65 11.31 18.91 8.76
CA ALA A 65 10.98 17.92 9.78
C ALA A 65 9.58 17.32 9.55
N ALA A 66 8.58 18.17 9.23
CA ALA A 66 7.23 17.72 8.91
C ALA A 66 7.19 16.83 7.66
N ARG A 67 8.00 17.12 6.63
CA ARG A 67 8.13 16.27 5.43
C ARG A 67 8.67 14.88 5.80
N MET A 68 9.72 14.80 6.61
CA MET A 68 10.30 13.52 7.05
C MET A 68 9.32 12.69 7.87
N ILE A 69 8.55 13.33 8.75
CA ILE A 69 7.46 12.68 9.47
C ILE A 69 6.39 12.19 8.49
N GLY A 70 6.07 12.97 7.46
CA GLY A 70 5.20 12.55 6.36
C GLY A 70 5.67 11.25 5.68
N PHE A 71 6.98 11.12 5.40
CA PHE A 71 7.57 9.90 4.88
C PHE A 71 7.47 8.74 5.87
N TYR A 72 7.82 8.97 7.14
CA TYR A 72 7.75 7.93 8.18
C TYR A 72 6.32 7.40 8.37
N ARG A 73 5.31 8.27 8.27
CA ARG A 73 3.90 7.87 8.32
C ARG A 73 3.50 6.90 7.19
N GLN A 74 4.22 6.88 6.07
CA GLN A 74 3.97 5.92 5.00
C GLN A 74 4.49 4.51 5.31
N ARG A 75 5.31 4.32 6.37
CA ARG A 75 5.89 3.02 6.76
C ARG A 75 4.83 1.94 6.89
N TRP A 76 3.64 2.27 7.42
CA TRP A 76 2.53 1.32 7.59
C TRP A 76 2.05 0.68 6.27
N THR A 77 2.38 1.26 5.11
CA THR A 77 2.10 0.66 3.81
C THR A 77 2.61 -0.77 3.73
N ILE A 78 3.84 -1.04 4.17
CA ILE A 78 4.43 -2.38 4.02
C ILE A 78 3.67 -3.42 4.85
N GLU A 79 3.11 -3.01 5.99
CA GLU A 79 2.29 -3.88 6.83
C GLU A 79 0.97 -4.22 6.13
N GLN A 80 0.39 -3.28 5.36
CA GLN A 80 -0.78 -3.58 4.51
C GLN A 80 -0.45 -4.49 3.33
N VAL A 81 0.73 -4.36 2.73
CA VAL A 81 1.21 -5.29 1.69
C VAL A 81 1.31 -6.70 2.28
N PHE A 82 2.00 -6.88 3.41
CA PHE A 82 2.13 -8.19 4.04
C PHE A 82 0.81 -8.76 4.53
N ARG A 83 -0.08 -7.92 5.08
CA ARG A 83 -1.44 -8.36 5.45
C ARG A 83 -2.22 -8.90 4.25
N THR A 84 -2.09 -8.25 3.09
CA THR A 84 -2.77 -8.66 1.84
C THR A 84 -2.13 -9.92 1.25
N LEU A 85 -0.81 -10.07 1.33
CA LEU A 85 -0.08 -11.25 0.87
C LEU A 85 -0.37 -12.49 1.73
N LYS A 86 -0.51 -12.31 3.04
CA LYS A 86 -0.72 -13.38 4.02
C LYS A 86 -2.22 -13.63 4.27
N SER A 87 -2.56 -14.02 5.49
CA SER A 87 -3.86 -14.59 5.91
C SER A 87 -5.12 -13.76 5.66
N LYS A 88 -5.04 -12.49 5.24
CA LYS A 88 -6.24 -11.69 4.94
C LYS A 88 -6.52 -11.54 3.45
N GLY A 89 -5.57 -11.85 2.58
CA GLY A 89 -5.78 -11.87 1.13
C GLY A 89 -5.37 -13.20 0.53
N PHE A 90 -4.17 -13.28 -0.03
CA PHE A 90 -3.69 -14.43 -0.79
C PHE A 90 -3.34 -15.67 0.06
N ASP A 91 -3.24 -15.50 1.38
CA ASP A 91 -2.99 -16.57 2.35
C ASP A 91 -1.79 -17.46 1.98
N ILE A 92 -0.70 -16.83 1.52
CA ILE A 92 0.48 -17.53 1.01
C ILE A 92 1.09 -18.51 2.03
N GLU A 93 0.94 -18.24 3.33
CA GLU A 93 1.46 -19.06 4.43
C GLU A 93 0.64 -20.35 4.63
N ALA A 94 -0.58 -20.45 4.09
CA ALA A 94 -1.39 -21.66 4.13
C ALA A 94 -1.11 -22.62 2.95
N VAL A 95 -0.37 -22.17 1.93
CA VAL A 95 -0.05 -22.99 0.76
C VAL A 95 0.88 -24.14 1.12
N ARG A 96 0.57 -25.35 0.63
CA ARG A 96 1.28 -26.60 0.96
C ARG A 96 2.24 -27.02 -0.17
N VAL A 97 3.13 -26.12 -0.59
CA VAL A 97 4.21 -26.43 -1.53
C VAL A 97 5.45 -26.79 -0.72
N ALA A 98 5.93 -28.03 -0.85
CA ALA A 98 7.05 -28.54 -0.06
C ALA A 98 8.42 -28.11 -0.61
N GLU A 99 8.51 -27.87 -1.92
CA GLU A 99 9.74 -27.51 -2.63
C GLU A 99 10.03 -26.00 -2.52
N SER A 100 11.29 -25.62 -2.27
CA SER A 100 11.70 -24.22 -2.12
C SER A 100 11.46 -23.41 -3.39
N ASP A 101 11.97 -23.87 -4.53
CA ASP A 101 12.01 -23.07 -5.75
C ASP A 101 10.60 -22.74 -6.30
N PRO A 102 9.64 -23.69 -6.35
CA PRO A 102 8.27 -23.37 -6.73
C PRO A 102 7.57 -22.47 -5.72
N PHE A 103 7.85 -22.64 -4.42
CA PHE A 103 7.25 -21.80 -3.37
C PHE A 103 7.75 -20.35 -3.46
N GLU A 104 9.04 -20.13 -3.69
CA GLU A 104 9.62 -18.80 -3.89
C GLU A 104 9.02 -18.08 -5.10
N LYS A 105 8.85 -18.80 -6.22
CA LYS A 105 8.18 -18.27 -7.42
C LYS A 105 6.73 -17.89 -7.13
N LEU A 106 6.02 -18.71 -6.37
CA LEU A 106 4.64 -18.42 -5.97
C LEU A 106 4.56 -17.21 -5.04
N ILE A 107 5.47 -17.08 -4.06
CA ILE A 107 5.55 -15.90 -3.20
C ILE A 107 5.77 -14.64 -4.03
N ALA A 108 6.68 -14.68 -5.01
CA ALA A 108 6.96 -13.55 -5.89
C ALA A 108 5.70 -13.15 -6.69
N ALA A 109 5.00 -14.12 -7.30
CA ALA A 109 3.76 -13.86 -8.03
C ALA A 109 2.65 -13.30 -7.12
N ALA A 110 2.47 -13.87 -5.92
CA ALA A 110 1.50 -13.41 -4.95
C ALA A 110 1.84 -12.01 -4.41
N LEU A 111 3.12 -11.67 -4.26
CA LEU A 111 3.57 -10.34 -3.87
C LEU A 111 3.22 -9.31 -4.95
N VAL A 112 3.43 -9.62 -6.22
CA VAL A 112 3.01 -8.75 -7.34
C VAL A 112 1.50 -8.51 -7.27
N ALA A 113 0.71 -9.58 -7.11
CA ALA A 113 -0.75 -9.46 -7.01
C ALA A 113 -1.20 -8.66 -5.77
N ALA A 114 -0.51 -8.80 -4.63
CA ALA A 114 -0.75 -7.99 -3.44
C ALA A 114 -0.42 -6.50 -3.68
N ILE A 115 0.65 -6.19 -4.41
CA ILE A 115 0.99 -4.82 -4.83
C ILE A 115 -0.08 -4.25 -5.75
N THR A 116 -0.60 -5.03 -6.71
CA THR A 116 -1.72 -4.64 -7.58
C THR A 116 -2.95 -4.23 -6.77
N VAL A 117 -3.34 -5.03 -5.77
CA VAL A 117 -4.43 -4.68 -4.85
C VAL A 117 -4.16 -3.37 -4.11
N MET A 118 -2.91 -3.13 -3.68
CA MET A 118 -2.53 -1.89 -3.01
C MET A 118 -2.51 -0.67 -3.95
N GLN A 119 -2.12 -0.83 -5.22
CA GLN A 119 -2.20 0.22 -6.24
C GLN A 119 -3.66 0.62 -6.50
N LEU A 120 -4.53 -0.36 -6.74
CA LEU A 120 -5.98 -0.15 -6.86
C LEU A 120 -6.52 0.57 -5.63
N THR A 121 -6.22 0.06 -4.44
CA THR A 121 -6.69 0.68 -3.18
C THR A 121 -6.23 2.13 -3.05
N ARG A 122 -5.00 2.46 -3.43
CA ARG A 122 -4.49 3.85 -3.40
C ARG A 122 -5.20 4.76 -4.39
N GLU A 123 -5.58 4.25 -5.55
CA GLU A 123 -6.29 4.99 -6.59
C GLU A 123 -7.81 5.02 -6.44
N ARG A 124 -8.37 4.50 -5.34
CA ARG A 124 -9.83 4.50 -5.08
C ARG A 124 -10.50 5.87 -5.10
N ASP A 125 -9.73 6.95 -4.97
CA ASP A 125 -10.21 8.33 -5.04
C ASP A 125 -9.95 8.98 -6.41
N GLY A 126 -9.18 8.34 -7.29
CA GLY A 126 -8.81 8.84 -8.62
C GLY A 126 -7.94 10.10 -8.63
N THR A 127 -7.34 10.48 -7.50
CA THR A 127 -6.60 11.73 -7.37
C THR A 127 -5.32 11.76 -8.22
N ALA A 128 -4.60 10.65 -8.34
CA ALA A 128 -3.38 10.60 -9.14
C ALA A 128 -3.64 10.33 -10.64
N LYS A 129 -4.90 10.10 -11.03
CA LYS A 129 -5.36 9.93 -12.42
C LYS A 129 -4.56 8.85 -13.18
N ARG A 130 -4.28 7.75 -12.49
CA ARG A 130 -3.49 6.64 -13.03
C ARG A 130 -4.28 5.89 -14.14
N PRO A 131 -3.61 5.50 -15.24
CA PRO A 131 -4.20 4.69 -16.30
C PRO A 131 -4.53 3.26 -15.84
N LEU A 132 -5.47 2.59 -16.51
CA LEU A 132 -5.86 1.21 -16.22
C LEU A 132 -4.68 0.23 -16.31
N GLU A 133 -3.82 0.48 -17.30
CA GLU A 133 -2.66 -0.31 -17.73
C GLU A 133 -1.56 -0.43 -16.68
N ASP A 134 -1.62 0.39 -15.63
CA ASP A 134 -0.70 0.29 -14.50
C ASP A 134 -0.84 -1.02 -13.72
N ALA A 135 -2.00 -1.67 -13.81
CA ALA A 135 -2.35 -2.82 -12.97
C ALA A 135 -3.15 -3.90 -13.69
N LEU A 136 -3.76 -3.59 -14.84
CA LEU A 136 -4.65 -4.47 -15.58
C LEU A 136 -4.31 -4.45 -17.07
N ASP A 137 -4.78 -5.46 -17.79
CA ASP A 137 -4.63 -5.51 -19.23
C ASP A 137 -5.59 -4.51 -19.90
N PRO A 138 -5.18 -3.73 -20.93
CA PRO A 138 -6.11 -2.91 -21.71
C PRO A 138 -7.37 -3.67 -22.17
N ASP A 139 -7.24 -4.97 -22.48
CA ASP A 139 -8.34 -5.83 -22.93
C ASP A 139 -9.38 -6.09 -21.83
N ASP A 140 -9.08 -5.78 -20.57
CA ASP A 140 -10.06 -5.82 -19.47
C ASP A 140 -11.10 -4.69 -19.58
N GLN A 141 -10.82 -3.59 -20.29
CA GLN A 141 -11.68 -2.40 -20.29
C GLN A 141 -13.13 -2.68 -20.75
N PRO A 142 -13.41 -3.37 -21.87
CA PRO A 142 -14.79 -3.63 -22.31
C PRO A 142 -15.60 -4.43 -21.29
N LEU A 143 -14.97 -5.39 -20.59
CA LEU A 143 -15.63 -6.18 -19.57
C LEU A 143 -15.87 -5.35 -18.30
N LEU A 144 -14.88 -4.58 -17.86
CA LEU A 144 -15.02 -3.66 -16.72
C LEU A 144 -16.17 -2.67 -16.91
N GLU A 145 -16.34 -2.12 -18.10
CA GLU A 145 -17.44 -1.20 -18.40
C GLU A 145 -18.80 -1.87 -18.29
N LYS A 146 -18.95 -3.10 -18.81
CA LYS A 146 -20.18 -3.89 -18.70
C LYS A 146 -20.51 -4.24 -17.25
N VAL A 147 -19.49 -4.66 -16.49
CA VAL A 147 -19.64 -4.98 -15.06
C VAL A 147 -19.95 -3.72 -14.25
N SER A 148 -19.32 -2.57 -14.57
CA SER A 148 -19.65 -1.29 -13.92
C SER A 148 -21.12 -0.94 -14.11
N ALA A 149 -21.62 -1.05 -15.35
CA ALA A 149 -23.03 -0.76 -15.66
C ALA A 149 -24.01 -1.66 -14.90
N SER A 150 -23.67 -2.95 -14.69
CA SER A 150 -24.54 -3.88 -13.94
C SER A 150 -24.49 -3.66 -12.42
N LEU A 151 -23.46 -2.99 -11.91
CA LEU A 151 -23.27 -2.71 -10.48
C LEU A 151 -23.77 -1.34 -10.05
N GLU A 152 -24.18 -0.49 -10.99
CA GLU A 152 -24.75 0.82 -10.68
C GLU A 152 -26.06 0.70 -9.91
N GLY A 153 -26.17 1.50 -8.85
CA GLY A 153 -27.39 1.57 -8.04
C GLY A 153 -28.29 2.74 -8.43
N LYS A 154 -29.37 2.90 -7.67
CA LYS A 154 -30.36 3.97 -7.90
C LYS A 154 -29.85 5.36 -7.51
N THR A 155 -28.85 5.44 -6.63
CA THR A 155 -28.36 6.71 -6.08
C THR A 155 -27.04 7.14 -6.72
N LEU A 156 -26.74 8.44 -6.68
CA LEU A 156 -25.47 8.99 -7.18
C LEU A 156 -24.23 8.34 -6.53
N LYS A 157 -24.31 7.99 -5.23
CA LYS A 157 -23.22 7.31 -4.50
C LYS A 157 -22.94 5.90 -5.02
N GLN A 158 -23.88 5.31 -5.73
CA GLN A 158 -23.77 3.97 -6.30
C GLN A 158 -23.54 4.00 -7.81
N LYS A 159 -23.25 5.17 -8.40
CA LYS A 159 -22.75 5.29 -9.77
C LYS A 159 -21.25 5.40 -9.77
N ASN A 160 -20.60 4.92 -10.82
CA ASN A 160 -19.14 5.04 -10.94
C ASN A 160 -18.77 6.47 -11.36
N PRO A 161 -18.10 7.27 -10.51
CA PRO A 161 -17.81 8.66 -10.83
C PRO A 161 -16.52 8.84 -11.65
N HIS A 162 -15.78 7.76 -11.90
CA HIS A 162 -14.45 7.82 -12.47
C HIS A 162 -14.47 7.71 -14.00
N PRO A 163 -13.48 8.30 -14.71
CA PRO A 163 -13.40 8.15 -16.16
C PRO A 163 -13.08 6.70 -16.54
N LYS A 164 -13.72 6.21 -17.60
CA LYS A 164 -13.39 4.91 -18.23
C LYS A 164 -11.91 4.86 -18.61
N GLY A 165 -11.30 3.68 -18.56
CA GLY A 165 -9.86 3.50 -18.78
C GLY A 165 -8.96 3.99 -17.65
N SER A 166 -9.51 4.43 -16.50
CA SER A 166 -8.71 4.78 -15.32
C SER A 166 -8.63 3.64 -14.30
N LEU A 167 -7.54 3.62 -13.53
CA LEU A 167 -7.40 2.66 -12.44
C LEU A 167 -8.47 2.85 -11.35
N ALA A 168 -8.91 4.08 -11.14
CA ALA A 168 -9.98 4.41 -10.21
C ALA A 168 -11.34 3.82 -10.65
N PHE A 169 -11.61 3.80 -11.95
CA PHE A 169 -12.82 3.17 -12.50
C PHE A 169 -12.83 1.66 -12.21
N ALA A 170 -11.72 0.97 -12.48
CA ALA A 170 -11.58 -0.45 -12.16
C ALA A 170 -11.67 -0.70 -10.64
N THR A 171 -11.04 0.16 -9.84
CA THR A 171 -11.09 0.07 -8.38
C THR A 171 -12.52 0.18 -7.86
N TRP A 172 -13.34 1.08 -8.41
CA TRP A 172 -14.75 1.19 -8.04
C TRP A 172 -15.51 -0.10 -8.37
N VAL A 173 -15.29 -0.67 -9.56
CA VAL A 173 -15.89 -1.97 -9.95
C VAL A 173 -15.51 -3.07 -8.96
N PHE A 174 -14.22 -3.20 -8.63
CA PHE A 174 -13.77 -4.20 -7.67
C PHE A 174 -14.31 -3.93 -6.27
N ALA A 175 -14.38 -2.68 -5.82
CA ALA A 175 -14.99 -2.35 -4.54
C ALA A 175 -16.45 -2.86 -4.46
N ARG A 176 -17.24 -2.60 -5.51
CA ARG A 176 -18.64 -3.03 -5.59
C ARG A 176 -18.78 -4.55 -5.62
N LEU A 177 -17.96 -5.25 -6.43
CA LEU A 177 -17.90 -6.72 -6.44
C LEU A 177 -17.46 -7.30 -5.10
N GLY A 178 -16.60 -6.60 -4.37
CA GLY A 178 -16.09 -6.97 -3.05
C GLY A 178 -17.06 -6.68 -1.90
N GLY A 179 -18.25 -6.15 -2.18
CA GLY A 179 -19.31 -5.91 -1.19
C GLY A 179 -19.38 -4.47 -0.66
N TRP A 180 -18.59 -3.54 -1.17
CA TRP A 180 -18.74 -2.12 -0.81
C TRP A 180 -20.05 -1.56 -1.38
N ASN A 181 -20.86 -0.94 -0.53
CA ASN A 181 -22.20 -0.47 -0.89
C ASN A 181 -22.31 1.04 -1.18
N GLY A 182 -21.21 1.80 -0.98
CA GLY A 182 -21.19 3.25 -1.20
C GLY A 182 -21.66 4.11 -0.01
N TYR A 183 -22.12 3.50 1.09
CA TYR A 183 -22.73 4.22 2.22
C TYR A 183 -21.85 4.30 3.47
N TYR A 184 -20.81 3.48 3.58
CA TYR A 184 -19.81 3.57 4.65
C TYR A 184 -18.47 4.11 4.12
N GLY A 185 -17.44 4.05 4.95
CA GLY A 185 -16.09 4.49 4.61
C GLY A 185 -15.54 3.89 3.32
N LYS A 186 -14.39 4.42 2.89
CA LYS A 186 -13.73 4.00 1.65
C LYS A 186 -13.40 2.49 1.67
N PRO A 187 -13.49 1.79 0.54
CA PRO A 187 -13.15 0.37 0.48
C PRO A 187 -11.68 0.16 0.84
N GLY A 188 -11.43 -0.78 1.75
CA GLY A 188 -10.07 -1.17 2.15
C GLY A 188 -9.48 -2.25 1.22
N PRO A 189 -8.19 -2.58 1.40
CA PRO A 189 -7.49 -3.55 0.53
C PRO A 189 -8.19 -4.89 0.38
N ILE A 190 -8.76 -5.42 1.47
CA ILE A 190 -9.42 -6.74 1.44
C ILE A 190 -10.72 -6.72 0.64
N VAL A 191 -11.46 -5.61 0.68
CA VAL A 191 -12.66 -5.44 -0.15
C VAL A 191 -12.28 -5.41 -1.62
N ILE A 192 -11.23 -4.65 -1.97
CA ILE A 192 -10.71 -4.60 -3.34
C ILE A 192 -10.20 -5.97 -3.79
N TYR A 193 -9.45 -6.69 -2.95
CA TYR A 193 -9.00 -8.05 -3.20
C TYR A 193 -10.16 -9.00 -3.53
N ASN A 194 -11.19 -9.04 -2.67
CA ASN A 194 -12.37 -9.90 -2.90
C ASN A 194 -13.05 -9.59 -4.23
N GLY A 195 -13.15 -8.30 -4.56
CA GLY A 195 -13.68 -7.83 -5.83
C GLY A 195 -12.86 -8.26 -7.03
N LEU A 196 -11.52 -8.17 -6.93
CA LEU A 196 -10.60 -8.60 -7.97
C LEU A 196 -10.72 -10.11 -8.22
N ILE A 197 -10.74 -10.94 -7.16
CA ILE A 197 -10.96 -12.39 -7.29
C ILE A 197 -12.30 -12.70 -7.96
N ARG A 198 -13.37 -11.97 -7.57
CA ARG A 198 -14.68 -12.12 -8.19
C ARG A 198 -14.67 -11.71 -9.67
N TYR A 199 -13.99 -10.62 -10.00
CA TYR A 199 -13.82 -10.17 -11.38
C TYR A 199 -13.08 -11.19 -12.24
N GLN A 200 -11.99 -11.78 -11.72
CA GLN A 200 -11.25 -12.83 -12.43
C GLN A 200 -12.15 -14.01 -12.81
N SER A 201 -13.05 -14.42 -11.91
CA SER A 201 -14.04 -15.47 -12.20
C SER A 201 -15.01 -15.06 -13.32
N ILE A 202 -15.47 -13.81 -13.31
CA ILE A 202 -16.35 -13.26 -14.37
C ILE A 202 -15.61 -13.21 -15.71
N ARG A 203 -14.34 -12.82 -15.69
CA ARG A 203 -13.49 -12.73 -16.88
C ARG A 203 -13.29 -14.07 -17.57
N VAL A 204 -13.04 -15.13 -16.81
CA VAL A 204 -12.97 -16.50 -17.36
C VAL A 204 -14.28 -16.87 -18.04
N GLY A 205 -15.43 -16.64 -17.39
CA GLY A 205 -16.74 -16.92 -18.00
C GLY A 205 -17.02 -16.09 -19.25
N PHE A 206 -16.58 -14.84 -19.28
CA PHE A 206 -16.72 -13.97 -20.46
C PHE A 206 -15.88 -14.48 -21.64
N ALA A 207 -14.65 -14.93 -21.39
CA ALA A 207 -13.77 -15.48 -22.43
C ALA A 207 -14.30 -16.78 -23.05
N LEU A 208 -15.05 -17.59 -22.31
CA LEU A 208 -15.65 -18.84 -22.78
C LEU A 208 -16.89 -18.64 -23.66
N ARG A 209 -17.44 -17.42 -23.78
CA ARG A 209 -18.64 -17.15 -24.58
C ARG A 209 -18.42 -17.43 -26.07
N ASP A 210 -17.20 -17.21 -26.54
CA ASP A 210 -16.85 -17.23 -27.96
C ASP A 210 -16.04 -18.49 -28.34
N VAL A 211 -16.04 -19.49 -27.45
CA VAL A 211 -15.45 -20.84 -27.65
C VAL A 211 -16.57 -21.82 -28.01
#